data_AF-A0A6G0HUI2-F1
#
_entry.id   AF-A0A6G0HUI2-F1
#
_cell.length_a   1.000
_cell.length_b   1.000
_cell.length_c   1.000
_cell.angle_alpha   90.00
_cell.angle_beta   90.00
_cell.angle_gamma   90.00
#
_symmetry.space_group_name_H-M   'P 1'
#
loop_
_entity.id
_entity.type
_entity.pdbx_description
1 polymer ?
#
loop_
_entity_poly.entity_id
_entity_poly.type
_entity_poly.pdbx_seq_one_letter_code
_entity_poly.pdbx_strand_id
1 'polypeptide(L)'
;MDPTEKKWLFCLCHMLCFSALYWKFTFNYRHIQKNGIGRSNICVLKSLSPPVCRETNMPSNRSVSDAPITQFINCRILRDHRLQREDLWVRDGRILDPEKLFFDEQGYADKRVDCEGSIIAPGFIDVQINGGYGVDFSQPSEDVGSGLSFVAKKILEHGVTSFCPTLVTSPPPVYHKVLPQVKVHNGGPHGAGVLGFHLEGPFISVEKKGAHPRSFSEPSGPEASRT
;
A
#
# COMPACT_ATOMS: atom_id res chain seq x y z
N MET A 1 23.51 -18.56 -6.72
CA MET A 1 22.60 -17.40 -6.70
C MET A 1 21.57 -17.59 -7.79
N ASP A 2 20.29 -17.66 -7.41
CA ASP A 2 19.15 -17.91 -8.30
C ASP A 2 18.86 -16.65 -9.17
N PRO A 3 18.77 -16.77 -10.51
CA PRO A 3 18.43 -15.65 -11.40
C PRO A 3 17.09 -14.95 -11.08
N THR A 4 16.20 -15.60 -10.34
CA THR A 4 14.88 -15.08 -9.96
C THR A 4 14.98 -13.99 -8.88
N GLU A 5 15.99 -14.04 -8.00
CA GLU A 5 16.20 -13.01 -6.95
C GLU A 5 16.67 -11.68 -7.53
N LYS A 6 17.36 -11.69 -8.68
CA LYS A 6 17.89 -10.47 -9.32
C LYS A 6 16.81 -9.59 -9.95
N LYS A 7 15.67 -10.17 -10.38
CA LYS A 7 14.55 -9.40 -10.95
C LYS A 7 13.79 -8.59 -9.91
N TRP A 8 13.71 -9.07 -8.66
CA TRP A 8 13.01 -8.38 -7.57
C TRP A 8 13.84 -7.26 -6.94
N LEU A 9 15.16 -7.43 -6.86
CA LEU A 9 16.06 -6.42 -6.31
C LEU A 9 16.08 -5.12 -7.13
N PHE A 10 15.86 -5.22 -8.45
CA PHE A 10 15.82 -4.05 -9.35
C PHE A 10 14.55 -3.20 -9.16
N CYS A 11 13.41 -3.82 -8.82
CA CYS A 11 12.15 -3.10 -8.62
C CYS A 11 12.15 -2.33 -7.29
N LEU A 12 12.86 -2.84 -6.27
CA LEU A 12 12.94 -2.20 -4.95
C LEU A 12 13.84 -0.95 -4.93
N CYS A 13 14.83 -0.87 -5.84
CA CYS A 13 15.84 0.18 -5.81
C CYS A 13 15.30 1.55 -6.27
N HIS A 14 14.24 1.57 -7.10
CA HIS A 14 13.64 2.82 -7.59
C HIS A 14 12.60 3.45 -6.64
N MET A 15 12.12 2.74 -5.62
CA MET A 15 11.14 3.27 -4.65
C MET A 15 11.78 4.01 -3.46
N LEU A 16 13.11 3.97 -3.30
CA LEU A 16 13.80 4.50 -2.12
C LEU A 16 14.20 5.99 -2.21
N CYS A 17 13.87 6.69 -3.30
CA CYS A 17 14.35 8.06 -3.52
C CYS A 17 13.41 9.19 -3.06
N PHE A 18 12.24 8.93 -2.46
CA PHE A 18 11.38 10.00 -1.96
C PHE A 18 11.03 9.83 -0.48
N SER A 19 11.88 10.46 0.35
CA SER A 19 11.58 11.21 1.58
C SER A 19 10.57 10.59 2.56
N ALA A 20 10.94 10.07 3.73
CA ALA A 20 11.55 10.81 4.85
C ALA A 20 10.93 12.19 5.11
N LEU A 21 9.61 12.30 5.20
CA LEU A 21 8.92 13.29 6.02
C LEU A 21 7.42 12.92 6.05
N TYR A 22 6.85 12.74 7.25
CA TYR A 22 5.45 12.38 7.50
C TYR A 22 4.98 11.01 6.99
N TRP A 23 4.99 9.99 7.86
CA TRP A 23 3.93 8.99 7.78
C TRP A 23 3.59 8.34 9.13
N LYS A 24 2.32 8.46 9.52
CA LYS A 24 1.65 7.56 10.47
C LYS A 24 1.08 6.42 9.63
N PHE A 25 1.71 5.25 9.65
CA PHE A 25 1.06 4.04 9.13
C PHE A 25 0.18 3.44 10.23
N THR A 26 -0.85 2.67 9.84
CA THR A 26 -1.66 1.87 10.76
C THR A 26 -1.62 0.40 10.32
N PHE A 27 -1.14 -0.49 11.19
CA PHE A 27 -0.86 -1.90 10.90
C PHE A 27 -1.79 -2.81 11.73
N ASN A 28 -2.45 -3.80 11.11
CA ASN A 28 -3.27 -4.83 11.80
C ASN A 28 -3.34 -6.16 11.01
N TYR A 29 -2.95 -7.27 11.63
CA TYR A 29 -2.57 -8.54 10.95
C TYR A 29 -3.73 -9.52 10.64
N ARG A 30 -3.69 -10.18 9.46
CA ARG A 30 -4.40 -11.46 9.17
C ARG A 30 -3.67 -12.33 8.12
N HIS A 31 -3.72 -13.64 8.32
CA HIS A 31 -3.19 -14.70 7.44
C HIS A 31 -3.89 -14.71 6.08
N ILE A 32 -3.12 -14.74 4.98
CA ILE A 32 -3.64 -14.95 3.62
C ILE A 32 -4.02 -16.44 3.50
N GLN A 33 -5.32 -16.75 3.40
CA GLN A 33 -5.80 -18.09 3.06
C GLN A 33 -5.91 -18.20 1.53
N LYS A 34 -5.42 -19.33 1.02
CA LYS A 34 -5.08 -19.61 -0.38
C LYS A 34 -6.34 -19.71 -1.26
N ASN A 35 -6.30 -19.11 -2.43
CA ASN A 35 -6.86 -19.70 -3.65
C ASN A 35 -5.73 -19.70 -4.70
N GLY A 36 -5.49 -20.86 -5.31
CA GLY A 36 -4.20 -21.30 -5.86
C GLY A 36 -3.46 -20.39 -6.85
N ILE A 37 -2.18 -20.77 -7.05
CA ILE A 37 -1.11 -20.23 -7.90
C ILE A 37 -0.07 -19.39 -7.14
N GLY A 38 1.09 -20.00 -6.90
CA GLY A 38 2.35 -19.36 -6.48
C GLY A 38 2.49 -19.05 -4.98
N ARG A 39 3.46 -19.67 -4.29
CA ARG A 39 3.85 -19.25 -2.94
C ARG A 39 4.67 -17.96 -3.04
N SER A 40 4.13 -16.82 -2.61
CA SER A 40 4.94 -15.65 -2.27
C SER A 40 5.27 -15.68 -0.77
N ASN A 41 6.56 -15.71 -0.42
CA ASN A 41 7.02 -15.70 0.98
C ASN A 41 7.01 -14.29 1.60
N ILE A 42 6.07 -13.44 1.18
CA ILE A 42 6.02 -12.01 1.53
C ILE A 42 4.77 -11.76 2.37
N CYS A 43 4.96 -11.48 3.65
CA CYS A 43 3.95 -10.92 4.52
C CYS A 43 3.93 -9.40 4.33
N VAL A 44 2.83 -8.91 3.77
CA VAL A 44 2.54 -7.48 3.75
C VAL A 44 1.59 -7.15 4.89
N LEU A 45 1.95 -6.15 5.70
CA LEU A 45 1.11 -5.69 6.79
C LEU A 45 -0.13 -4.98 6.23
N LYS A 46 -1.29 -5.63 6.38
CA LYS A 46 -2.61 -5.14 5.95
C LYS A 46 -3.36 -4.57 7.16
N SER A 47 -4.63 -4.21 7.01
CA SER A 47 -5.51 -3.79 8.10
C SER A 47 -6.90 -4.37 7.91
N LEU A 48 -7.27 -5.40 8.69
CA LEU A 48 -8.66 -5.87 8.88
C LEU A 48 -8.81 -6.60 10.23
N SER A 49 -9.99 -6.41 10.85
CA SER A 49 -10.56 -6.93 12.12
C SER A 49 -9.94 -8.17 12.80
N PRO A 50 -10.02 -8.28 14.15
CA PRO A 50 -9.27 -9.26 14.95
C PRO A 50 -9.62 -10.72 14.60
N PRO A 51 -8.62 -11.61 14.38
CA PRO A 51 -8.86 -13.04 14.25
C PRO A 51 -8.87 -13.74 15.62
N VAL A 52 -9.70 -14.78 15.72
CA VAL A 52 -9.70 -15.77 16.82
C VAL A 52 -8.36 -16.53 16.78
N CYS A 53 -7.47 -16.26 17.74
CA CYS A 53 -6.23 -16.99 18.00
C CYS A 53 -6.04 -17.07 19.51
N ARG A 54 -5.51 -18.19 20.01
CA ARG A 54 -5.40 -18.50 21.44
C ARG A 54 -4.60 -17.40 22.16
N GLU A 55 -5.30 -16.64 22.99
CA GLU A 55 -4.76 -15.64 23.89
C GLU A 55 -4.00 -16.33 25.02
N THR A 56 -2.72 -16.00 25.16
CA THR A 56 -2.01 -16.20 26.42
C THR A 56 -1.97 -14.85 27.12
N ASN A 57 -2.84 -14.65 28.12
CA ASN A 57 -2.85 -13.43 28.92
C ASN A 57 -1.53 -13.34 29.72
N MET A 58 -0.80 -12.25 29.52
CA MET A 58 0.35 -11.82 30.32
C MET A 58 -0.02 -10.53 31.07
N PRO A 59 0.69 -10.18 32.17
CA PRO A 59 0.36 -8.99 32.98
C PRO A 59 0.40 -7.70 32.15
N SER A 60 -0.26 -6.65 32.65
CA SER A 60 -0.43 -5.38 31.93
C SER A 60 0.88 -4.60 31.82
N ASN A 61 1.21 -4.21 30.59
CA ASN A 61 2.37 -3.42 30.23
C ASN A 61 2.24 -2.01 30.82
N ARG A 62 3.06 -1.66 31.82
CA ARG A 62 3.17 -0.27 32.33
C ARG A 62 4.04 0.56 31.37
N SER A 63 3.68 0.56 30.09
CA SER A 63 4.35 1.38 29.08
C SER A 63 3.81 2.81 29.11
N VAL A 64 4.48 3.71 28.40
CA VAL A 64 4.09 5.13 28.22
C VAL A 64 2.70 5.28 27.54
N SER A 65 2.12 4.18 27.06
CA SER A 65 0.81 4.11 26.40
C SER A 65 0.06 2.83 26.80
N ASP A 66 -1.27 2.91 26.88
CA ASP A 66 -2.16 1.75 27.11
C ASP A 66 -2.37 0.89 25.84
N ALA A 67 -1.84 1.32 24.69
CA ALA A 67 -2.01 0.59 23.43
C ALA A 67 -1.17 -0.69 23.39
N PRO A 68 -1.74 -1.83 22.94
CA PRO A 68 -1.06 -3.11 22.95
C PRO A 68 0.11 -3.14 21.97
N ILE A 69 1.22 -3.74 22.41
CA ILE A 69 2.41 -3.97 21.63
C ILE A 69 2.32 -5.35 20.97
N THR A 70 2.38 -5.35 19.64
CA THR A 70 2.51 -6.57 18.84
C THR A 70 3.95 -6.78 18.41
N GLN A 71 4.52 -7.92 18.75
CA GLN A 71 5.83 -8.39 18.30
C GLN A 71 5.64 -9.43 17.20
N PHE A 72 6.19 -9.17 16.03
CA PHE A 72 6.35 -10.16 14.96
C PHE A 72 7.69 -10.84 15.14
N ILE A 73 7.69 -12.17 15.24
CA ILE A 73 8.88 -12.98 15.49
C ILE A 73 9.19 -13.87 14.31
N ASN A 74 10.46 -14.33 14.21
CA ASN A 74 10.90 -15.26 13.17
C ASN A 74 10.60 -14.74 11.75
N CYS A 75 10.72 -13.42 11.57
CA CYS A 75 10.62 -12.77 10.27
C CYS A 75 11.99 -12.50 9.65
N ARG A 76 12.00 -12.24 8.36
CA ARG A 76 13.12 -11.62 7.63
C ARG A 76 12.73 -10.21 7.22
N ILE A 77 13.55 -9.23 7.56
CA ILE A 77 13.29 -7.81 7.28
C ILE A 77 14.41 -7.28 6.40
N LEU A 78 14.08 -6.42 5.44
CA LEU A 78 15.08 -5.78 4.60
C LEU A 78 15.73 -4.60 5.34
N ARG A 79 17.02 -4.73 5.65
CA ARG A 79 17.87 -3.71 6.27
C ARG A 79 19.17 -3.62 5.49
N ASP A 80 19.62 -2.40 5.16
CA ASP A 80 20.87 -2.15 4.44
C ASP A 80 21.02 -3.03 3.20
N HIS A 81 19.94 -3.12 2.40
CA HIS A 81 19.86 -3.93 1.18
C HIS A 81 20.03 -5.45 1.38
N ARG A 82 19.88 -5.96 2.61
CA ARG A 82 19.97 -7.40 2.93
C ARG A 82 18.77 -7.86 3.76
N LEU A 83 18.32 -9.09 3.52
CA LEU A 83 17.31 -9.72 4.37
C LEU A 83 17.98 -10.24 5.64
N GLN A 84 17.58 -9.69 6.77
CA GLN A 84 18.11 -10.03 8.09
C GLN A 84 17.02 -10.68 8.94
N ARG A 85 17.38 -11.65 9.79
CA ARG A 85 16.43 -12.23 10.74
C ARG A 85 16.32 -11.30 11.94
N GLU A 86 15.18 -10.67 12.08
CA GLU A 86 14.89 -9.69 13.13
C GLU A 86 13.42 -9.74 13.49
N ASP A 87 13.08 -9.35 14.71
CA ASP A 87 11.71 -9.15 15.15
C ASP A 87 11.24 -7.73 14.83
N LEU A 88 9.95 -7.56 14.54
CA LEU A 88 9.33 -6.25 14.31
C LEU A 88 8.36 -5.92 15.44
N TRP A 89 8.45 -4.71 15.98
CA TRP A 89 7.62 -4.24 17.08
C TRP A 89 6.65 -3.18 16.58
N VAL A 90 5.37 -3.30 16.90
CA VAL A 90 4.32 -2.39 16.43
C VAL A 90 3.37 -2.02 17.57
N ARG A 91 3.06 -0.73 17.69
CA ARG A 91 2.03 -0.18 18.59
C ARG A 91 1.29 0.95 17.90
N ASP A 92 -0.04 0.95 17.96
CA ASP A 92 -0.91 1.94 17.29
C ASP A 92 -0.53 2.21 15.84
N GLY A 93 -0.16 1.15 15.14
CA GLY A 93 0.21 1.26 13.74
C GLY A 93 1.59 1.80 13.45
N ARG A 94 2.36 2.16 14.46
CA ARG A 94 3.73 2.62 14.29
C ARG A 94 4.68 1.48 14.54
N ILE A 95 5.71 1.40 13.70
CA ILE A 95 6.88 0.57 13.99
C ILE A 95 7.63 1.22 15.15
N LEU A 96 7.90 0.44 16.18
CA LEU A 96 8.67 0.86 17.34
C LEU A 96 10.16 0.62 17.11
N ASP A 97 10.97 1.49 17.69
CA ASP A 97 12.40 1.29 17.83
C ASP A 97 12.63 0.30 19.00
N PRO A 98 13.22 -0.89 18.75
CA PRO A 98 13.44 -1.88 19.80
C PRO A 98 14.31 -1.33 20.95
N GLU A 99 15.34 -0.52 20.65
CA GLU A 99 16.25 -0.02 21.68
C GLU A 99 15.50 0.85 22.68
N LYS A 100 14.72 1.82 22.18
CA LYS A 100 13.88 2.68 23.03
C LYS A 100 12.83 1.89 23.78
N LEU A 101 12.21 0.91 23.12
CA LEU A 101 11.20 0.07 23.76
C LEU A 101 11.77 -0.67 24.98
N PHE A 102 12.98 -1.22 24.88
CA PHE A 102 13.58 -2.00 25.96
C PHE A 102 14.24 -1.15 27.03
N PHE A 103 15.02 -0.14 26.66
CA PHE A 103 15.84 0.62 27.60
C PHE A 103 15.08 1.78 28.25
N ASP A 104 14.20 2.45 27.50
CA ASP A 104 13.46 3.61 28.01
C ASP A 104 12.10 3.19 28.59
N GLU A 105 11.32 2.41 27.83
CA GLU A 105 9.95 2.06 28.21
C GLU A 105 9.84 0.76 29.04
N GLN A 106 10.89 -0.08 29.04
CA GLN A 106 10.87 -1.44 29.61
C GLN A 106 9.66 -2.26 29.12
N GLY A 107 9.22 -1.99 27.89
CA GLY A 107 8.01 -2.56 27.32
C GLY A 107 8.21 -3.99 26.84
N TYR A 108 7.16 -4.79 26.93
CA TYR A 108 7.12 -6.16 26.43
C TYR A 108 5.93 -6.38 25.49
N ALA A 109 5.97 -7.48 24.74
CA ALA A 109 4.91 -7.82 23.79
C ALA A 109 3.64 -8.26 24.53
N ASP A 110 2.54 -7.55 24.30
CA ASP A 110 1.20 -8.00 24.68
C ASP A 110 0.72 -9.12 23.75
N LYS A 111 1.15 -9.08 22.48
CA LYS A 111 0.83 -10.08 21.46
C LYS A 111 2.07 -10.49 20.68
N ARG A 112 2.22 -11.78 20.40
CA ARG A 112 3.25 -12.32 19.49
C ARG A 112 2.63 -12.94 18.24
N VAL A 113 3.28 -12.72 17.10
CA VAL A 113 2.91 -13.28 15.80
C VAL A 113 4.13 -13.94 15.18
N ASP A 114 4.13 -15.27 15.08
CA ASP A 114 5.18 -16.00 14.36
C ASP A 114 4.99 -15.85 12.84
N CYS A 115 6.03 -15.39 12.17
CA CYS A 115 6.05 -15.19 10.72
C CYS A 115 6.57 -16.41 9.95
N GLU A 116 6.97 -17.48 10.62
CA GLU A 116 7.39 -18.76 10.02
C GLU A 116 8.55 -18.60 9.00
N GLY A 117 9.46 -17.65 9.24
CA GLY A 117 10.56 -17.34 8.32
C GLY A 117 10.16 -16.48 7.11
N SER A 118 8.93 -15.96 7.07
CA SER A 118 8.45 -15.08 6.00
C SER A 118 9.16 -13.73 5.99
N ILE A 119 9.14 -13.06 4.84
CA ILE A 119 9.66 -11.70 4.69
C ILE A 119 8.58 -10.71 5.13
N ILE A 120 8.92 -9.76 6.00
CA ILE A 120 8.09 -8.58 6.23
C ILE A 120 8.63 -7.44 5.38
N ALA A 121 7.77 -6.88 4.55
CA ALA A 121 8.08 -5.71 3.73
C ALA A 121 7.11 -4.56 4.05
N PRO A 122 7.52 -3.29 3.83
CA PRO A 122 6.59 -2.19 3.76
C PRO A 122 5.46 -2.50 2.77
N GLY A 123 4.27 -2.01 3.06
CA GLY A 123 3.16 -2.12 2.12
C GLY A 123 3.49 -1.46 0.79
N PHE A 124 3.10 -2.10 -0.32
CA PHE A 124 3.39 -1.57 -1.63
C PHE A 124 2.58 -0.30 -1.90
N ILE A 125 3.18 0.59 -2.68
CA ILE A 125 2.55 1.79 -3.18
C ILE A 125 2.39 1.64 -4.69
N ASP A 126 1.16 1.63 -5.17
CA ASP A 126 0.87 1.55 -6.60
C ASP A 126 0.58 2.95 -7.15
N VAL A 127 1.56 3.53 -7.83
CA VAL A 127 1.45 4.90 -8.37
C VAL A 127 0.62 4.98 -9.65
N GLN A 128 0.29 3.83 -10.26
CA GLN A 128 -0.47 3.81 -11.51
C GLN A 128 -1.35 2.56 -11.62
N ILE A 129 -2.61 2.72 -11.25
CA ILE A 129 -3.66 1.72 -11.43
C ILE A 129 -4.91 2.36 -12.05
N ASN A 130 -5.28 1.92 -13.26
CA ASN A 130 -6.44 2.45 -13.98
C ASN A 130 -7.78 1.92 -13.43
N GLY A 131 -7.75 0.81 -12.71
CA GLY A 131 -8.92 0.12 -12.17
C GLY A 131 -8.61 -1.32 -11.79
N GLY A 132 -9.62 -2.07 -11.36
CA GLY A 132 -9.49 -3.48 -11.00
C GLY A 132 -10.83 -4.09 -10.62
N TYR A 133 -10.92 -5.43 -10.68
CA TYR A 133 -12.11 -6.18 -10.24
C TYR A 133 -13.42 -5.74 -10.92
N GLY A 134 -13.34 -5.38 -12.21
CA GLY A 134 -14.49 -4.90 -12.99
C GLY A 134 -14.81 -3.41 -12.84
N VAL A 135 -14.01 -2.67 -12.06
CA VAL A 135 -14.12 -1.21 -11.92
C VAL A 135 -13.03 -0.53 -12.75
N ASP A 136 -13.41 0.45 -13.56
CA ASP A 136 -12.51 1.35 -14.29
C ASP A 136 -12.72 2.78 -13.77
N PHE A 137 -11.66 3.43 -13.30
CA PHE A 137 -11.75 4.77 -12.72
C PHE A 137 -12.05 5.86 -13.76
N SER A 138 -11.79 5.59 -15.04
CA SER A 138 -12.07 6.50 -16.16
C SER A 138 -13.49 6.38 -16.69
N GLN A 139 -14.29 5.40 -16.21
CA GLN A 139 -15.69 5.29 -16.59
C GLN A 139 -16.57 6.16 -15.68
N PRO A 140 -17.35 7.10 -16.26
CA PRO A 140 -18.21 7.98 -15.49
C PRO A 140 -19.44 7.21 -14.96
N SER A 141 -19.34 6.60 -13.78
CA SER A 141 -20.49 6.12 -13.03
C SER A 141 -21.11 7.25 -12.19
N GLU A 142 -22.32 7.04 -11.68
CA GLU A 142 -22.91 7.96 -10.68
C GLU A 142 -22.22 7.84 -9.31
N ASP A 143 -21.52 6.74 -9.05
CA ASP A 143 -20.87 6.43 -7.78
C ASP A 143 -19.44 5.95 -8.01
N VAL A 144 -18.55 6.89 -8.31
CA VAL A 144 -17.12 6.61 -8.49
C VAL A 144 -16.47 6.26 -7.15
N GLY A 145 -16.99 6.83 -6.06
CA GLY A 145 -16.50 6.61 -4.70
C GLY A 145 -16.62 5.16 -4.23
N SER A 146 -17.74 4.49 -4.51
CA SER A 146 -17.89 3.08 -4.11
C SER A 146 -17.00 2.15 -4.94
N GLY A 147 -16.88 2.39 -6.25
CA GLY A 147 -15.96 1.66 -7.12
C GLY A 147 -14.51 1.77 -6.64
N LEU A 148 -14.07 2.99 -6.32
CA LEU A 148 -12.75 3.23 -5.76
C LEU A 148 -12.56 2.54 -4.40
N SER A 149 -13.55 2.65 -3.51
CA SER A 149 -13.50 2.01 -2.20
C SER A 149 -13.45 0.49 -2.30
N PHE A 150 -14.13 -0.09 -3.29
CA PHE A 150 -14.10 -1.52 -3.56
C PHE A 150 -12.72 -1.98 -4.03
N VAL A 151 -12.13 -1.27 -5.00
CA VAL A 151 -10.75 -1.56 -5.45
C VAL A 151 -9.76 -1.38 -4.32
N ALA A 152 -9.84 -0.30 -3.54
CA ALA A 152 -8.98 -0.03 -2.39
C ALA A 152 -8.99 -1.18 -1.35
N LYS A 153 -10.14 -1.81 -1.12
CA LYS A 153 -10.24 -2.99 -0.25
C LYS A 153 -9.59 -4.22 -0.88
N LYS A 154 -9.81 -4.42 -2.17
CA LYS A 154 -9.39 -5.64 -2.86
C LYS A 154 -7.88 -5.69 -3.11
N ILE A 155 -7.26 -4.56 -3.46
CA ILE A 155 -5.81 -4.50 -3.69
C ILE A 155 -4.96 -4.76 -2.43
N LEU A 156 -5.55 -4.62 -1.24
CA LEU A 156 -4.91 -5.09 0.01
C LEU A 156 -4.60 -6.58 -0.08
N GLU A 157 -5.41 -7.41 -0.74
CA GLU A 157 -5.16 -8.85 -0.91
C GLU A 157 -3.81 -9.12 -1.61
N HIS A 158 -3.31 -8.17 -2.41
CA HIS A 158 -2.03 -8.22 -3.11
C HIS A 158 -0.89 -7.43 -2.44
N GLY A 159 -1.15 -6.85 -1.26
CA GLY A 159 -0.12 -6.12 -0.52
C GLY A 159 0.03 -4.65 -0.91
N VAL A 160 -0.87 -4.10 -1.74
CA VAL A 160 -0.92 -2.66 -2.00
C VAL A 160 -1.64 -1.99 -0.85
N THR A 161 -0.95 -1.11 -0.14
CA THR A 161 -1.48 -0.41 1.04
C THR A 161 -1.77 1.06 0.78
N SER A 162 -1.28 1.61 -0.33
CA SER A 162 -1.59 2.94 -0.81
C SER A 162 -1.49 2.98 -2.33
N PHE A 163 -2.29 3.81 -2.99
CA PHE A 163 -2.30 3.88 -4.45
C PHE A 163 -2.76 5.24 -4.97
N CYS A 164 -2.49 5.47 -6.26
CA CYS A 164 -3.01 6.59 -7.04
C CYS A 164 -3.98 6.04 -8.11
N PRO A 165 -5.32 6.18 -7.94
CA PRO A 165 -6.25 5.96 -9.04
C PRO A 165 -5.81 6.73 -10.28
N THR A 166 -5.73 6.04 -11.41
CA THR A 166 -5.25 6.62 -12.66
C THR A 166 -6.41 6.87 -13.63
N LEU A 167 -6.55 8.12 -14.06
CA LEU A 167 -7.45 8.48 -15.15
C LEU A 167 -6.66 8.53 -16.45
N VAL A 168 -7.08 7.73 -17.43
CA VAL A 168 -6.51 7.80 -18.77
C VAL A 168 -7.09 8.97 -19.55
N THR A 169 -6.45 9.34 -20.65
CA THR A 169 -6.97 10.27 -21.67
C THR A 169 -8.47 10.05 -21.90
N SER A 170 -9.27 11.03 -21.47
CA SER A 170 -10.73 11.01 -21.43
C SER A 170 -11.29 12.37 -21.86
N PRO A 171 -12.58 12.48 -22.20
CA PRO A 171 -13.22 13.78 -22.44
C PRO A 171 -13.18 14.69 -21.18
N PRO A 172 -13.11 16.02 -21.32
CA PRO A 172 -13.14 16.97 -20.19
C PRO A 172 -14.25 16.72 -19.15
N PRO A 173 -15.51 16.39 -19.54
CA PRO A 173 -16.56 16.10 -18.57
C PRO A 173 -16.27 14.94 -17.60
N VAL A 174 -15.45 13.95 -18.01
CA VAL A 174 -15.06 12.83 -17.14
C VAL A 174 -14.18 13.34 -15.99
N TYR A 175 -13.16 14.14 -16.30
CA TYR A 175 -12.28 14.71 -15.28
C TYR A 175 -13.05 15.60 -14.29
N HIS A 176 -13.93 16.47 -14.80
CA HIS A 176 -14.75 17.34 -13.95
C HIS A 176 -15.71 16.55 -13.04
N LYS A 177 -16.18 15.38 -13.48
CA LYS A 177 -17.05 14.52 -12.68
C LYS A 177 -16.27 13.73 -11.64
N VAL A 178 -15.14 13.11 -12.02
CA VAL A 178 -14.43 12.13 -11.18
C VAL A 178 -13.53 12.80 -10.15
N LEU A 179 -12.75 13.81 -10.54
CA LEU A 179 -11.73 14.40 -9.68
C LEU A 179 -12.27 14.94 -8.34
N PRO A 180 -13.43 15.64 -8.29
CA PRO A 180 -13.96 16.16 -7.03
C PRO A 180 -14.50 15.08 -6.07
N GLN A 181 -14.78 13.87 -6.56
CA GLN A 181 -15.41 12.81 -5.77
C GLN A 181 -14.41 12.05 -4.90
N VAL A 182 -13.12 12.11 -5.21
CA VAL A 182 -12.10 11.31 -4.52
C VAL A 182 -11.35 12.19 -3.54
N LYS A 183 -11.29 11.70 -2.30
CA LYS A 183 -10.58 12.36 -1.20
C LYS A 183 -9.27 11.62 -0.93
N VAL A 184 -8.19 12.37 -0.80
CA VAL A 184 -6.93 11.82 -0.27
C VAL A 184 -7.18 11.36 1.17
N HIS A 185 -6.78 10.13 1.47
CA HIS A 185 -6.90 9.58 2.81
C HIS A 185 -5.86 8.49 3.03
N ASN A 186 -5.47 8.30 4.29
CA ASN A 186 -4.57 7.22 4.67
C ASN A 186 -5.27 5.85 4.54
N GLY A 187 -4.46 4.80 4.39
CA GLY A 187 -4.95 3.44 4.48
C GLY A 187 -5.43 3.09 5.88
N GLY A 188 -6.23 2.03 5.99
CA GLY A 188 -6.77 1.61 7.27
C GLY A 188 -7.70 0.40 7.14
N PRO A 189 -8.56 0.16 8.15
CA PRO A 189 -9.46 -0.99 8.18
C PRO A 189 -10.44 -1.04 6.99
N HIS A 190 -10.60 0.05 6.27
CA HIS A 190 -11.54 0.18 5.17
C HIS A 190 -10.91 0.03 3.79
N GLY A 191 -9.58 -0.11 3.68
CA GLY A 191 -8.90 -0.23 2.39
C GLY A 191 -7.49 0.38 2.37
N ALA A 192 -6.82 0.24 1.23
CA ALA A 192 -5.61 0.97 0.90
C ALA A 192 -5.87 2.48 0.90
N GLY A 193 -4.82 3.26 1.22
CA GLY A 193 -4.88 4.72 1.18
C GLY A 193 -4.91 5.26 -0.24
N VAL A 194 -5.58 6.38 -0.43
CA VAL A 194 -5.57 7.14 -1.69
C VAL A 194 -4.62 8.30 -1.52
N LEU A 195 -3.53 8.31 -2.29
CA LEU A 195 -2.48 9.34 -2.20
C LEU A 195 -2.78 10.58 -3.07
N GLY A 196 -3.71 10.45 -4.01
CA GLY A 196 -4.04 11.46 -5.01
C GLY A 196 -4.46 10.77 -6.32
N PHE A 197 -4.62 11.54 -7.39
CA PHE A 197 -4.81 10.99 -8.73
C PHE A 197 -3.51 10.98 -9.51
N HIS A 198 -3.39 9.99 -10.40
CA HIS A 198 -2.48 10.04 -11.52
C HIS A 198 -3.28 10.35 -12.80
N LEU A 199 -2.90 11.42 -13.51
CA LEU A 199 -3.52 11.78 -14.79
C LEU A 199 -2.62 11.29 -15.92
N GLU A 200 -3.01 10.20 -16.55
CA GLU A 200 -2.30 9.61 -17.69
C GLU A 200 -2.88 10.19 -19.00
N GLY A 201 -2.47 11.41 -19.30
CA GLY A 201 -3.02 12.25 -20.36
C GLY A 201 -3.99 13.32 -19.82
N PRO A 202 -4.70 14.06 -20.70
CA PRO A 202 -4.79 13.90 -22.16
C PRO A 202 -3.63 14.49 -22.97
N PHE A 203 -2.71 15.22 -22.33
CA PHE A 203 -1.60 15.93 -22.99
C PHE A 203 -0.43 14.99 -23.33
N ILE A 204 -0.68 14.06 -24.24
CA ILE A 204 0.29 13.03 -24.67
C ILE A 204 0.57 13.14 -26.17
N SER A 205 1.76 12.69 -26.58
CA SER A 205 2.08 12.60 -28.01
C SER A 205 1.14 11.61 -28.72
N VAL A 206 0.49 12.08 -29.78
CA VAL A 206 -0.40 11.28 -30.64
C VAL A 206 0.34 10.09 -31.25
N GLU A 207 1.64 10.25 -31.55
CA GLU A 207 2.49 9.20 -32.12
C GLU A 207 2.78 8.08 -31.11
N LYS A 208 2.75 8.39 -29.82
CA LYS A 208 2.99 7.46 -28.71
C LYS A 208 1.73 7.21 -27.87
N LYS A 209 0.55 7.37 -28.47
CA LYS A 209 -0.73 7.30 -27.74
C LYS A 209 -1.04 5.94 -27.10
N GLY A 210 -0.41 4.85 -27.55
CA GLY A 210 -0.75 3.50 -27.07
C GLY A 210 -2.28 3.24 -27.08
N ALA A 211 -2.80 2.82 -25.92
CA ALA A 211 -4.21 2.52 -25.70
C ALA A 211 -5.12 3.77 -25.55
N HIS A 212 -4.55 4.97 -25.52
CA HIS A 212 -5.34 6.19 -25.39
C HIS A 212 -6.15 6.49 -26.67
N PRO A 213 -7.39 7.01 -26.51
CA PRO A 213 -8.22 7.43 -27.63
C PRO A 213 -7.59 8.63 -28.33
N ARG A 214 -7.47 8.54 -29.67
CA ARG A 214 -6.85 9.58 -30.48
C ARG A 214 -7.63 10.90 -30.44
N SER A 215 -8.96 10.82 -30.33
CA SER A 215 -9.88 11.97 -30.37
C SER A 215 -9.73 12.94 -29.21
N PHE A 216 -9.12 12.50 -28.10
CA PHE A 216 -8.94 13.31 -26.89
C PHE A 216 -7.46 13.49 -26.52
N SER A 217 -6.54 13.03 -27.37
CA SER A 217 -5.11 13.26 -27.17
C SER A 217 -4.79 14.68 -27.63
N GLU A 218 -4.38 15.56 -26.71
CA GLU A 218 -3.94 16.90 -27.05
C GLU A 218 -2.42 16.94 -27.22
N PRO A 219 -1.90 17.62 -28.26
CA PRO A 219 -0.47 17.72 -28.48
C PRO A 219 0.20 18.42 -27.30
N SER A 220 1.21 17.79 -26.72
CA SER A 220 2.04 18.38 -25.67
C SER A 220 2.97 19.45 -26.28
N GLY A 221 2.59 20.74 -26.25
CA GLY A 221 3.40 21.85 -26.75
C GLY A 221 2.67 23.21 -26.71
N PRO A 222 3.35 24.34 -27.01
CA PRO A 222 2.77 25.69 -26.95
C PRO A 222 1.65 25.97 -27.97
N GLU A 223 1.31 25.00 -28.82
CA GLU A 223 0.13 25.02 -29.69
C GLU A 223 -1.14 24.46 -29.01
N ALA A 224 -1.10 24.10 -27.72
CA ALA A 224 -2.30 23.84 -26.93
C ALA A 224 -3.20 25.09 -26.99
N SER A 225 -4.32 24.95 -27.69
CA SER A 225 -4.94 26.00 -28.49
C SER A 225 -5.48 27.16 -27.67
N ARG A 226 -5.17 28.38 -28.15
CA ARG A 226 -6.02 29.55 -28.03
C ARG A 226 -7.38 29.25 -28.68
N THR A 227 -8.34 28.77 -27.91
CA THR A 227 -9.77 28.72 -28.27
C THR A 227 -10.61 28.69 -27.03
#